data_AF-A0A2G4G3X2-F1
#
_entry.id   AF-A0A2G4G3X2-F1
#
_cell.length_a   1.000
_cell.length_b   1.000
_cell.length_c   1.000
_cell.angle_alpha   90.00
_cell.angle_beta   90.00
_cell.angle_gamma   90.00
#
_symmetry.space_group_name_H-M   'P 1'
#
loop_
_entity.id
_entity.type
_entity.pdbx_description
1 polymer ?
#
loop_
_entity_poly.entity_id
_entity_poly.type
_entity_poly.pdbx_seq_one_letter_code
_entity_poly.pdbx_strand_id
1 'polypeptide(L)'
;ALAAAVNVCELAVEQKLAVQNAVISNAKAITYVVTTAHGGQIAGSGKLEAAQIVNGSIVQIVGRVKQGCYAKITAADKKFVDEVIAQYTAQATKAQPKK
;
A
#
# COMPACT_ATOMS: atom_id res chain seq x y z
N ALA A 1 2.35 -13.33 8.89
CA ALA A 1 2.07 -11.88 9.03
C ALA A 1 0.87 -11.47 8.18
N LEU A 2 -0.32 -12.03 8.46
CA LEU A 2 -1.58 -11.62 7.83
C LEU A 2 -2.29 -10.51 8.63
N ALA A 3 -1.88 -10.30 9.88
CA ALA A 3 -2.51 -9.40 10.85
C ALA A 3 -2.30 -7.89 10.58
N ALA A 4 -1.34 -7.48 9.74
CA ALA A 4 -1.24 -6.07 9.32
C ALA A 4 -2.14 -5.74 8.11
N ALA A 5 -2.69 -6.77 7.45
CA ALA A 5 -3.75 -6.64 6.46
C ALA A 5 -5.16 -6.62 7.10
N VAL A 6 -5.23 -6.97 8.38
CA VAL A 6 -6.37 -6.78 9.30
C VAL A 6 -6.26 -5.33 9.80
N ASN A 7 -6.90 -4.30 9.26
CA ASN A 7 -8.04 -4.25 8.39
C ASN A 7 -8.18 -2.85 7.79
N VAL A 8 -7.71 -2.63 6.57
CA VAL A 8 -8.29 -1.54 5.78
C VAL A 8 -9.72 -1.91 5.39
N CYS A 9 -10.01 -3.20 5.25
CA CYS A 9 -11.31 -3.73 4.94
C CYS A 9 -12.32 -3.58 6.10
N GLU A 10 -12.00 -4.01 7.33
CA GLU A 10 -12.88 -3.70 8.49
C GLU A 10 -12.88 -2.21 8.84
N LEU A 11 -11.78 -1.44 8.72
CA LEU A 11 -11.89 0.02 8.93
C LEU A 11 -12.80 0.70 7.89
N ALA A 12 -12.74 0.29 6.62
CA ALA A 12 -13.58 0.88 5.59
C ALA A 12 -15.03 0.38 5.62
N VAL A 13 -15.24 -0.89 5.92
CA VAL A 13 -16.58 -1.52 5.92
C VAL A 13 -17.28 -1.37 7.27
N GLU A 14 -16.59 -1.60 8.40
CA GLU A 14 -17.17 -1.50 9.74
C GLU A 14 -17.05 -0.10 10.34
N GLN A 15 -15.94 0.62 10.11
CA GLN A 15 -15.75 1.98 10.64
C GLN A 15 -16.06 3.11 9.64
N LYS A 16 -16.50 2.79 8.41
CA LYS A 16 -16.82 3.77 7.34
C LYS A 16 -15.71 4.80 7.08
N LEU A 17 -14.46 4.45 7.36
CA LEU A 17 -13.33 5.33 7.08
C LEU A 17 -12.95 5.22 5.60
N ALA A 18 -12.64 6.34 4.96
CA ALA A 18 -12.15 6.35 3.60
C ALA A 18 -10.92 5.44 3.47
N VAL A 19 -10.95 4.50 2.51
CA VAL A 19 -9.88 3.51 2.29
C VAL A 19 -8.54 4.22 2.10
N GLN A 20 -8.54 5.36 1.42
CA GLN A 20 -7.35 6.18 1.20
C GLN A 20 -6.66 6.60 2.50
N ASN A 21 -7.42 7.08 3.50
CA ASN A 21 -6.85 7.54 4.77
C ASN A 21 -6.27 6.36 5.57
N ALA A 22 -6.97 5.22 5.59
CA ALA A 22 -6.51 4.01 6.24
C ALA A 22 -5.22 3.48 5.60
N VAL A 23 -5.14 3.46 4.26
CA VAL A 23 -3.95 3.05 3.50
C VAL A 23 -2.76 3.94 3.82
N ILE A 24 -2.92 5.27 3.78
CA ILE A 24 -1.82 6.22 4.03
C ILE A 24 -1.32 6.11 5.47
N SER A 25 -2.24 6.00 6.45
CA SER A 25 -1.87 5.87 7.87
C SER A 25 -1.06 4.59 8.12
N ASN A 26 -1.53 3.46 7.59
CA ASN A 26 -0.82 2.18 7.71
C ASN A 26 0.54 2.22 7.01
N ALA A 27 0.63 2.84 5.83
CA ALA A 27 1.90 2.98 5.13
C ALA A 27 2.92 3.80 5.94
N LYS A 28 2.48 4.89 6.60
CA LYS A 28 3.35 5.68 7.49
C LYS A 28 3.80 4.88 8.71
N ALA A 29 2.90 4.08 9.31
CA ALA A 29 3.25 3.22 10.45
C ALA A 29 4.28 2.15 10.06
N ILE A 30 4.09 1.49 8.92
CA ILE A 30 5.06 0.52 8.38
C ILE A 30 6.40 1.21 8.13
N THR A 31 6.41 2.37 7.47
CA THR A 31 7.64 3.13 7.25
C THR A 31 8.36 3.45 8.54
N TYR A 32 7.64 3.94 9.56
CA TYR A 32 8.23 4.24 10.87
C TYR A 32 8.89 3.01 11.49
N VAL A 33 8.24 1.84 11.45
CA VAL A 33 8.83 0.58 11.95
C VAL A 33 10.05 0.19 11.13
N VAL A 34 9.97 0.23 9.80
CA VAL A 34 11.09 -0.14 8.91
C VAL A 34 12.28 0.81 9.08
N THR A 35 12.04 2.11 9.23
CA THR A 35 13.12 3.08 9.44
C THR A 35 13.73 2.99 10.84
N THR A 36 12.91 2.73 11.87
CA THR A 36 13.35 2.75 13.27
C THR A 36 13.97 1.42 13.70
N ALA A 37 13.35 0.29 13.33
CA ALA A 37 13.82 -1.04 13.71
C ALA A 37 14.86 -1.63 12.75
N HIS A 38 14.83 -1.22 11.48
CA HIS A 38 15.71 -1.78 10.44
C HIS A 38 16.55 -0.71 9.73
N GLY A 39 16.54 0.55 10.19
CA GLY A 39 17.34 1.63 9.59
C GLY A 39 16.96 1.97 8.14
N GLY A 40 15.79 1.53 7.65
CA GLY A 40 15.42 1.65 6.23
C GLY A 40 16.12 0.62 5.33
N GLN A 41 16.76 -0.38 5.94
CA GLN A 41 17.47 -1.44 5.25
C GLN A 41 16.48 -2.57 4.93
N ILE A 42 16.35 -2.88 3.65
CA ILE A 42 15.52 -4.01 3.18
C ILE A 42 16.46 -5.08 2.63
N ALA A 43 16.25 -6.33 3.02
CA ALA A 43 17.10 -7.44 2.62
C ALA A 43 17.20 -7.54 1.09
N GLY A 44 18.43 -7.48 0.55
CA GLY A 44 18.69 -7.54 -0.88
C GLY A 44 18.56 -6.21 -1.64
N SER A 45 18.24 -5.10 -0.98
CA SER A 45 18.34 -3.75 -1.56
C SER A 45 19.17 -2.82 -0.67
N GLY A 46 19.72 -1.75 -1.25
CA GLY A 46 20.35 -0.69 -0.47
C GLY A 46 19.38 -0.02 0.50
N LYS A 47 19.89 0.91 1.31
CA LYS A 47 19.06 1.72 2.21
C LYS A 47 18.01 2.48 1.38
N LEU A 48 16.74 2.24 1.65
CA LEU A 48 15.64 2.93 0.96
C LEU A 48 15.32 4.23 1.68
N GLU A 49 14.97 5.25 0.90
CA GLU A 49 14.41 6.48 1.45
C GLU A 49 13.01 6.22 2.01
N ALA A 50 12.62 6.99 3.04
CA ALA A 50 11.31 6.87 3.68
C ALA A 50 10.16 6.97 2.65
N ALA A 51 10.29 7.84 1.64
CA ALA A 51 9.31 7.97 0.56
C ALA A 51 9.14 6.69 -0.27
N GLN A 52 10.23 5.95 -0.53
CA GLN A 52 10.18 4.69 -1.26
C GLN A 52 9.51 3.58 -0.44
N ILE A 53 9.77 3.55 0.87
CA ILE A 53 9.13 2.59 1.78
C ILE A 53 7.63 2.89 1.90
N VAL A 54 7.23 4.16 2.01
CA VAL A 54 5.81 4.57 2.02
C VAL A 54 5.13 4.13 0.72
N ASN A 55 5.70 4.46 -0.44
CA ASN A 55 5.11 4.12 -1.74
C ASN A 55 4.97 2.60 -1.93
N GLY A 56 5.99 1.82 -1.57
CA GLY A 56 5.94 0.36 -1.63
C GLY A 56 4.88 -0.22 -0.69
N SER A 57 4.75 0.33 0.51
CA SER A 57 3.74 -0.08 1.49
C SER A 57 2.32 0.23 1.02
N ILE A 58 2.09 1.42 0.41
CA ILE A 58 0.79 1.79 -0.17
C ILE A 58 0.36 0.77 -1.23
N VAL A 59 1.25 0.43 -2.17
CA VAL A 59 0.93 -0.55 -3.23
C VAL A 59 0.61 -1.92 -2.65
N GLN A 60 1.37 -2.39 -1.66
CA GLN A 60 1.09 -3.68 -1.01
C GLN A 60 -0.26 -3.69 -0.29
N ILE A 61 -0.60 -2.62 0.45
CA ILE A 61 -1.88 -2.53 1.17
C ILE A 61 -3.03 -2.48 0.17
N VAL A 62 -2.93 -1.65 -0.88
CA VAL A 62 -3.96 -1.55 -1.93
C VAL A 62 -4.15 -2.87 -2.68
N GLY A 63 -3.07 -3.61 -2.98
CA GLY A 63 -3.18 -4.94 -3.57
C GLY A 63 -3.98 -5.91 -2.71
N ARG A 64 -3.79 -5.87 -1.39
CA ARG A 64 -4.57 -6.69 -0.43
C ARG A 64 -6.02 -6.24 -0.34
N VAL A 65 -6.30 -4.93 -0.38
CA VAL A 65 -7.67 -4.39 -0.45
C VAL A 65 -8.38 -4.88 -1.70
N LYS A 66 -7.71 -4.85 -2.87
CA LYS A 66 -8.27 -5.34 -4.12
C LYS A 66 -8.64 -6.83 -4.07
N GLN A 67 -7.80 -7.65 -3.44
CA GLN A 67 -8.05 -9.09 -3.30
C GLN A 67 -9.12 -9.42 -2.26
N GLY A 68 -9.19 -8.68 -1.14
CA GLY A 68 -9.99 -9.06 0.02
C GLY A 68 -11.35 -8.37 0.17
N CYS A 69 -11.47 -7.09 -0.19
CA CYS A 69 -12.69 -6.32 0.10
C CYS A 69 -13.15 -5.36 -0.99
N TYR A 70 -12.57 -5.43 -2.19
CA TYR A 70 -12.96 -4.58 -3.32
C TYR A 70 -14.47 -4.57 -3.57
N ALA A 71 -15.13 -5.72 -3.49
CA ALA A 71 -16.58 -5.80 -3.69
C ALA A 71 -17.41 -5.07 -2.60
N LYS A 72 -16.83 -4.86 -1.41
CA LYS A 72 -17.51 -4.33 -0.21
C LYS A 72 -17.24 -2.84 0.06
N ILE A 73 -16.32 -2.22 -0.68
CA ILE A 73 -15.97 -0.80 -0.54
C ILE A 73 -16.76 0.10 -1.50
N THR A 74 -16.78 1.40 -1.22
CA THR A 74 -17.53 2.38 -2.02
C THR A 74 -16.94 2.55 -3.43
N ALA A 75 -17.71 3.12 -4.36
CA ALA A 75 -17.23 3.42 -5.71
C ALA A 75 -16.04 4.41 -5.71
N ALA A 76 -16.02 5.37 -4.78
CA ALA A 76 -14.91 6.31 -4.62
C ALA A 76 -13.63 5.58 -4.17
N ASP A 77 -13.75 4.66 -3.21
CA ASP A 77 -12.61 3.87 -2.73
C ASP A 77 -12.09 2.89 -3.80
N LYS A 78 -12.99 2.30 -4.58
CA LYS A 78 -12.61 1.45 -5.74
C LYS A 78 -11.78 2.23 -6.74
N LYS A 79 -12.20 3.46 -7.06
CA LYS A 79 -11.46 4.34 -7.97
C LYS A 79 -10.04 4.63 -7.46
N PHE A 80 -9.89 4.94 -6.18
CA PHE A 80 -8.57 5.11 -5.56
C PHE A 80 -7.70 3.86 -5.68
N VAL A 81 -8.27 2.67 -5.37
CA VAL A 81 -7.56 1.39 -5.48
C VAL A 81 -7.08 1.13 -6.91
N ASP A 82 -7.93 1.36 -7.90
CA ASP A 82 -7.58 1.15 -9.30
C ASP A 82 -6.57 2.17 -9.81
N GLU A 83 -6.67 3.44 -9.42
CA GLU A 83 -5.70 4.48 -9.77
C GLU A 83 -4.31 4.17 -9.24
N VAL A 84 -4.19 3.74 -7.97
CA VAL A 84 -2.89 3.37 -7.39
C VAL A 84 -2.27 2.17 -8.12
N ILE A 85 -3.08 1.17 -8.46
CA ILE A 85 -2.60 -0.02 -9.20
C ILE A 85 -2.21 0.35 -10.63
N ALA A 86 -3.00 1.21 -11.29
CA ALA A 86 -2.70 1.68 -12.64
C ALA A 86 -1.39 2.47 -12.67
N GLN A 87 -1.18 3.38 -11.70
CA GLN A 87 0.08 4.12 -11.57
C GLN A 87 1.27 3.20 -11.34
N TYR A 88 1.13 2.20 -10.45
CA TYR A 88 2.19 1.20 -10.23
C TYR A 88 2.50 0.40 -11.49
N THR A 89 1.47 -0.08 -12.20
CA THR A 89 1.63 -0.87 -13.43
C THR A 89 2.29 -0.05 -14.54
N ALA A 90 1.94 1.24 -14.66
CA ALA A 90 2.56 2.18 -15.59
C ALA A 90 4.04 2.48 -15.24
N GLN A 91 4.39 2.50 -13.96
CA GLN A 91 5.79 2.66 -13.53
C GLN A 91 6.59 1.36 -13.73
N ALA A 92 6.01 0.20 -13.47
CA ALA A 92 6.64 -1.10 -13.70
C ALA A 92 6.96 -1.32 -15.19
N THR A 93 6.08 -0.91 -16.09
CA THR A 93 6.30 -0.96 -17.55
C THR A 93 7.34 0.05 -18.04
N LYS A 94 7.53 1.17 -17.35
CA LYS A 94 8.62 2.13 -17.64
C LYS A 94 9.98 1.70 -17.08
N ALA A 95 9.99 0.90 -16.01
CA ALA A 95 11.20 0.41 -15.36
C ALA A 95 11.81 -0.84 -16.02
N GLN A 96 11.08 -1.49 -16.96
CA GLN A 96 11.68 -2.53 -17.80
C GLN A 96 12.50 -1.89 -18.91
N PRO A 97 13.84 -2.11 -18.98
CA PRO A 97 14.55 -1.81 -20.20
C PRO A 97 13.93 -2.67 -21.31
N LYS A 98 13.49 -2.02 -22.39
CA LYS A 98 13.14 -2.72 -23.64
C LYS A 98 14.33 -3.63 -23.98
N LYS A 99 14.09 -4.94 -24.01
CA LYS A 99 15.02 -5.91 -24.57
C LYS A 99 15.36 -5.54 -26.00
#